data_AF-A0AA97KTP0-F1
#
_entry.id   AF-A0AA97KTP0-F1
#
_cell.length_a   1.000
_cell.length_b   1.000
_cell.length_c   1.000
_cell.angle_alpha   90.00
_cell.angle_beta   90.00
_cell.angle_gamma   90.00
#
_symmetry.space_group_name_H-M   'P 1'
#
loop_
_entity.id
_entity.type
_entity.pdbx_description
1 polymer ?
#
loop_
_entity_poly.entity_id
_entity_poly.type
_entity_poly.pdbx_seq_one_letter_code
_entity_poly.pdbx_strand_id
1 'polypeptide(L)'
;MESYETERRNRSELDVRCQRLTLELADTKQMVHQGDYRQENYDKVKCERDAFEHELSELRRKYEILDVSHTALTKERNDLSKEVATSQQSLTLLQKDKDYLNRQNMELSVRCAHEEDRLERLQVQLEDAKKTREEMYEKYVTSRDHYKTEYENKLHDELEQIRLKTAQEIEHLRTATKEMYERENRNLREARDNAVTEKERAVASGKDAFAKYEQLLEQYRQLQLSTESKVTELLHQNKLKAFESERMQLVQEETSKNLSQCQLECEKYQRKLEVLTKEFYNLEAVNKKQILELQSQNSDYQARLNTYEKMEKELDEIIMQTAELEDEDEAERVLFSYGYGANVPTTAKRRLKQSVHLARRLLQLEKQNSLLTKDLEHQKEQVAQISEELGRANSLLNQVQQPYRYLIESVQQRDSQILLHKEHIAQLEKDVGLLNKEKTALLRVKNQMATDLERLLNHREELAAMKQMLINLHGQPHGDNLPQKRVKNQPAKARSGSSVNLPLEREAENVFVPKPTLFTNEAPPPWSKKEKQKKTQ
;
A
#
# COMPACT_ATOMS: atom_id res chain seq x y z
N MET A 1 -311.18 -68.93 3.28
CA MET A 1 -310.47 -67.66 3.05
C MET A 1 -309.17 -67.59 3.83
N GLU A 2 -309.17 -67.79 5.15
CA GLU A 2 -308.05 -67.40 6.04
C GLU A 2 -306.72 -68.17 5.88
N SER A 3 -306.69 -69.32 5.20
CA SER A 3 -305.49 -70.18 5.15
C SER A 3 -304.34 -69.67 4.25
N TYR A 4 -304.54 -68.62 3.44
CA TYR A 4 -303.56 -68.20 2.42
C TYR A 4 -302.62 -67.07 2.89
N GLU A 5 -302.96 -66.34 3.95
CA GLU A 5 -302.17 -65.20 4.43
C GLU A 5 -301.02 -65.59 5.37
N THR A 6 -301.18 -66.71 6.09
CA THR A 6 -300.16 -67.23 7.02
C THR A 6 -298.93 -67.74 6.28
N GLU A 7 -299.11 -68.49 5.19
CA GLU A 7 -298.03 -69.08 4.40
C GLU A 7 -297.11 -68.03 3.76
N ARG A 8 -297.67 -66.85 3.40
CA ARG A 8 -296.90 -65.75 2.81
C ARG A 8 -295.93 -65.09 3.78
N ARG A 9 -296.22 -65.06 5.10
CA ARG A 9 -295.34 -64.45 6.10
C ARG A 9 -294.08 -65.29 6.33
N ASN A 10 -294.25 -66.58 6.63
CA ASN A 10 -293.14 -67.50 6.94
C ASN A 10 -292.07 -67.56 5.82
N ARG A 11 -292.48 -67.38 4.55
CA ARG A 11 -291.56 -67.39 3.42
C ARG A 11 -290.61 -66.17 3.40
N SER A 12 -291.05 -65.02 3.93
CA SER A 12 -290.23 -63.79 3.98
C SER A 12 -289.16 -63.83 5.09
N GLU A 13 -289.41 -64.51 6.20
CA GLU A 13 -288.43 -64.61 7.31
C GLU A 13 -287.24 -65.52 6.96
N LEU A 14 -287.43 -66.50 6.07
CA LEU A 14 -286.38 -67.38 5.59
C LEU A 14 -285.35 -66.66 4.70
N ASP A 15 -285.80 -65.82 3.76
CA ASP A 15 -284.89 -65.06 2.88
C ASP A 15 -283.98 -64.12 3.67
N VAL A 16 -284.52 -63.42 4.68
CA VAL A 16 -283.74 -62.56 5.59
C VAL A 16 -282.65 -63.35 6.34
N ARG A 17 -282.94 -64.61 6.70
CA ARG A 17 -281.99 -65.48 7.40
C ARG A 17 -280.86 -65.98 6.48
N CYS A 18 -281.16 -66.26 5.21
CA CYS A 18 -280.17 -66.61 4.20
C CYS A 18 -279.22 -65.44 3.88
N GLN A 19 -279.73 -64.21 3.82
CA GLN A 19 -278.90 -63.02 3.57
C GLN A 19 -277.89 -62.78 4.70
N ARG A 20 -278.27 -62.94 5.98
CA ARG A 20 -277.34 -62.77 7.11
C ARG A 20 -276.18 -63.78 7.07
N LEU A 21 -276.48 -65.06 6.87
CA LEU A 21 -275.46 -66.12 6.79
C LEU A 21 -274.48 -65.94 5.62
N THR A 22 -274.88 -65.21 4.58
CA THR A 22 -274.01 -64.92 3.42
C THR A 22 -272.92 -63.90 3.76
N LEU A 23 -273.20 -62.94 4.66
CA LEU A 23 -272.24 -61.91 5.09
C LEU A 23 -271.21 -62.45 6.08
N GLU A 24 -271.63 -63.28 7.04
CA GLU A 24 -270.74 -63.93 8.02
C GLU A 24 -269.67 -64.82 7.35
N LEU A 25 -269.99 -65.38 6.17
CA LEU A 25 -269.07 -66.18 5.34
C LEU A 25 -268.09 -65.32 4.51
N ALA A 26 -268.33 -64.01 4.37
CA ALA A 26 -267.42 -63.07 3.72
C ALA A 26 -266.33 -62.57 4.69
N ASP A 27 -266.73 -62.06 5.87
CA ASP A 27 -265.81 -61.51 6.88
C ASP A 27 -264.78 -62.56 7.34
N THR A 28 -265.23 -63.81 7.53
CA THR A 28 -264.37 -64.93 7.93
C THR A 28 -263.27 -65.23 6.90
N LYS A 29 -263.52 -65.05 5.60
CA LYS A 29 -262.49 -65.21 4.55
C LYS A 29 -261.48 -64.07 4.55
N GLN A 30 -261.91 -62.84 4.83
CA GLN A 30 -261.00 -61.70 4.90
C GLN A 30 -260.01 -61.80 6.08
N MET A 31 -260.45 -62.37 7.21
CA MET A 31 -259.56 -62.62 8.36
C MET A 31 -258.49 -63.68 8.07
N VAL A 32 -258.81 -64.76 7.35
CA VAL A 32 -257.81 -65.79 6.98
C VAL A 32 -256.68 -65.20 6.14
N HIS A 33 -256.99 -64.46 5.06
CA HIS A 33 -255.96 -63.86 4.21
C HIS A 33 -255.06 -62.84 4.93
N GLN A 34 -255.53 -62.17 5.99
CA GLN A 34 -254.67 -61.31 6.82
C GLN A 34 -253.78 -62.10 7.80
N GLY A 35 -254.15 -63.34 8.13
CA GLY A 35 -253.28 -64.28 8.83
C GLY A 35 -252.12 -64.73 7.93
N ASP A 36 -252.46 -65.28 6.76
CA ASP A 36 -251.49 -65.86 5.81
C ASP A 36 -250.36 -64.86 5.46
N TYR A 37 -250.72 -63.63 5.08
CA TYR A 37 -249.76 -62.59 4.71
C TYR A 37 -248.80 -62.18 5.84
N ARG A 38 -249.23 -62.28 7.11
CA ARG A 38 -248.35 -62.04 8.26
C ARG A 38 -247.39 -63.21 8.52
N GLN A 39 -247.78 -64.42 8.12
CA GLN A 39 -247.00 -65.63 8.37
C GLN A 39 -245.87 -65.78 7.33
N GLU A 40 -246.11 -65.50 6.05
CA GLU A 40 -245.08 -65.57 5.00
C GLU A 40 -243.97 -64.51 5.13
N ASN A 41 -244.28 -63.32 5.65
CA ASN A 41 -243.31 -62.20 5.71
C ASN A 41 -242.49 -62.13 7.01
N TYR A 42 -242.81 -62.91 8.04
CA TYR A 42 -242.14 -62.84 9.35
C TYR A 42 -240.64 -63.14 9.27
N ASP A 43 -240.26 -64.20 8.55
CA ASP A 43 -238.87 -64.67 8.53
C ASP A 43 -237.91 -63.71 7.80
N LYS A 44 -238.39 -62.95 6.80
CA LYS A 44 -237.57 -61.93 6.10
C LYS A 44 -237.17 -60.79 7.04
N VAL A 45 -238.15 -60.19 7.72
CA VAL A 45 -237.93 -59.07 8.64
C VAL A 45 -237.02 -59.48 9.81
N LYS A 46 -237.14 -60.73 10.26
CA LYS A 46 -236.25 -61.33 11.26
C LYS A 46 -234.81 -61.43 10.76
N CYS A 47 -234.57 -61.94 9.54
CA CYS A 47 -233.22 -62.02 8.97
C CYS A 47 -232.57 -60.64 8.77
N GLU A 48 -233.34 -59.63 8.35
CA GLU A 48 -232.84 -58.25 8.20
C GLU A 48 -232.42 -57.64 9.55
N ARG A 49 -233.23 -57.82 10.61
CA ARG A 49 -232.84 -57.44 11.98
C ARG A 49 -231.54 -58.12 12.41
N ASP A 50 -231.46 -59.44 12.24
CA ASP A 50 -230.32 -60.23 12.72
C ASP A 50 -229.01 -59.84 12.00
N ALA A 51 -229.09 -59.43 10.73
CA ALA A 51 -227.98 -58.82 10.01
C ALA A 51 -227.55 -57.46 10.60
N PHE A 52 -228.49 -56.54 10.84
CA PHE A 52 -228.17 -55.22 11.41
C PHE A 52 -227.66 -55.30 12.86
N GLU A 53 -228.13 -56.26 13.68
CA GLU A 53 -227.56 -56.52 14.99
C GLU A 53 -226.11 -57.02 14.89
N HIS A 54 -225.80 -57.85 13.88
CA HIS A 54 -224.43 -58.29 13.63
C HIS A 54 -223.52 -57.14 13.18
N GLU A 55 -223.95 -56.31 12.22
CA GLU A 55 -223.22 -55.12 11.77
C GLU A 55 -222.97 -54.13 12.92
N LEU A 56 -223.96 -53.87 13.78
CA LEU A 56 -223.79 -53.03 14.97
C LEU A 56 -222.77 -53.64 15.96
N SER A 57 -222.74 -54.96 16.11
CA SER A 57 -221.76 -55.64 16.96
C SER A 57 -220.34 -55.52 16.40
N GLU A 58 -220.15 -55.64 15.09
CA GLU A 58 -218.87 -55.40 14.43
C GLU A 58 -218.44 -53.93 14.54
N LEU A 59 -219.35 -52.98 14.34
CA LEU A 59 -219.03 -51.55 14.37
C LEU A 59 -218.60 -51.10 15.77
N ARG A 60 -219.26 -51.63 16.82
CA ARG A 60 -218.83 -51.44 18.22
C ARG A 60 -217.44 -52.01 18.47
N ARG A 61 -217.17 -53.26 18.04
CA ARG A 61 -215.83 -53.87 18.16
C ARG A 61 -214.75 -53.08 17.42
N LYS A 62 -215.04 -52.55 16.23
CA LYS A 62 -214.13 -51.70 15.45
C LYS A 62 -213.87 -50.37 16.16
N TYR A 63 -214.89 -49.73 16.74
CA TYR A 63 -214.75 -48.52 17.55
C TYR A 63 -213.92 -48.77 18.81
N GLU A 64 -214.17 -49.86 19.53
CA GLU A 64 -213.48 -50.23 20.78
C GLU A 64 -211.98 -50.50 20.54
N ILE A 65 -211.63 -51.18 19.45
CA ILE A 65 -210.24 -51.34 18.99
C ILE A 65 -209.61 -49.98 18.66
N LEU A 66 -210.36 -49.10 17.99
CA LEU A 66 -209.86 -47.77 17.62
C LEU A 66 -209.61 -46.89 18.85
N ASP A 67 -210.49 -46.88 19.85
CA ASP A 67 -210.32 -46.11 21.09
C ASP A 67 -209.17 -46.65 21.95
N VAL A 68 -208.99 -47.97 22.03
CA VAL A 68 -207.78 -48.58 22.61
C VAL A 68 -206.51 -48.14 21.87
N SER A 69 -206.53 -48.07 20.54
CA SER A 69 -205.37 -47.59 19.76
C SER A 69 -205.11 -46.08 19.95
N HIS A 70 -206.16 -45.27 20.02
CA HIS A 70 -206.07 -43.83 20.22
C HIS A 70 -205.57 -43.49 21.63
N THR A 71 -206.05 -44.18 22.66
CA THR A 71 -205.57 -44.02 24.03
C THR A 71 -204.15 -44.56 24.23
N ALA A 72 -203.70 -45.54 23.44
CA ALA A 72 -202.29 -45.94 23.38
C ALA A 72 -201.41 -44.86 22.75
N LEU A 73 -201.72 -44.41 21.52
CA LEU A 73 -200.99 -43.34 20.83
C LEU A 73 -200.96 -42.03 21.64
N THR A 74 -202.03 -41.73 22.38
CA THR A 74 -202.08 -40.55 23.27
C THR A 74 -201.11 -40.69 24.44
N LYS A 75 -200.89 -41.90 25.00
CA LYS A 75 -199.87 -42.14 26.02
C LYS A 75 -198.47 -41.98 25.42
N GLU A 76 -198.17 -42.67 24.32
CA GLU A 76 -196.88 -42.57 23.63
C GLU A 76 -196.52 -41.12 23.30
N ARG A 77 -197.44 -40.35 22.73
CA ARG A 77 -197.25 -38.91 22.45
C ARG A 77 -196.98 -38.10 23.72
N ASN A 78 -197.65 -38.42 24.84
CA ASN A 78 -197.44 -37.72 26.10
C ASN A 78 -196.14 -38.14 26.80
N ASP A 79 -195.69 -39.38 26.63
CA ASP A 79 -194.43 -39.88 27.17
C ASP A 79 -193.23 -39.35 26.36
N LEU A 80 -193.29 -39.37 25.03
CA LEU A 80 -192.36 -38.64 24.17
C LEU A 80 -192.31 -37.14 24.51
N SER A 81 -193.46 -36.53 24.86
CA SER A 81 -193.48 -35.12 25.30
C SER A 81 -192.79 -34.90 26.66
N LYS A 82 -192.72 -35.92 27.54
CA LYS A 82 -191.92 -35.87 28.77
C LYS A 82 -190.44 -36.05 28.46
N GLU A 83 -190.09 -36.99 27.58
CA GLU A 83 -188.71 -37.24 27.14
C GLU A 83 -188.09 -36.04 26.44
N VAL A 84 -188.85 -35.33 25.61
CA VAL A 84 -188.43 -34.05 25.02
C VAL A 84 -188.21 -32.99 26.10
N ALA A 85 -189.09 -32.91 27.11
CA ALA A 85 -188.94 -31.95 28.21
C ALA A 85 -187.74 -32.26 29.12
N THR A 86 -187.48 -33.52 29.47
CA THR A 86 -186.29 -33.92 30.25
C THR A 86 -185.02 -33.76 29.44
N SER A 87 -185.04 -34.06 28.13
CA SER A 87 -183.93 -33.80 27.21
C SER A 87 -183.61 -32.30 27.13
N GLN A 88 -184.62 -31.44 26.99
CA GLN A 88 -184.45 -29.98 27.02
C GLN A 88 -183.87 -29.51 28.36
N GLN A 89 -184.36 -30.02 29.49
CA GLN A 89 -183.79 -29.71 30.81
C GLN A 89 -182.30 -30.12 30.89
N SER A 90 -181.94 -31.32 30.44
CA SER A 90 -180.55 -31.79 30.41
C SER A 90 -179.66 -30.92 29.52
N LEU A 91 -180.15 -30.48 28.35
CA LEU A 91 -179.45 -29.55 27.47
C LEU A 91 -179.22 -28.18 28.14
N THR A 92 -180.20 -27.65 28.89
CA THR A 92 -180.02 -26.39 29.63
C THR A 92 -179.06 -26.51 30.81
N LEU A 93 -178.90 -27.70 31.40
CA LEU A 93 -177.89 -27.95 32.43
C LEU A 93 -176.49 -28.06 31.80
N LEU A 94 -176.33 -28.92 30.78
CA LEU A 94 -175.06 -29.09 30.06
C LEU A 94 -174.56 -27.78 29.41
N GLN A 95 -175.46 -26.90 28.96
CA GLN A 95 -175.08 -25.58 28.46
C GLN A 95 -174.57 -24.66 29.59
N LYS A 96 -175.15 -24.71 30.80
CA LYS A 96 -174.61 -23.98 31.97
C LYS A 96 -173.27 -24.54 32.42
N ASP A 97 -173.10 -25.86 32.42
CA ASP A 97 -171.83 -26.52 32.79
C ASP A 97 -170.74 -26.18 31.77
N LYS A 98 -171.06 -26.20 30.47
CA LYS A 98 -170.19 -25.72 29.39
C LYS A 98 -169.81 -24.25 29.58
N ASP A 99 -170.76 -23.37 29.90
CA ASP A 99 -170.48 -21.95 30.10
C ASP A 99 -169.67 -21.67 31.39
N TYR A 100 -169.85 -22.49 32.43
CA TYR A 100 -169.01 -22.47 33.63
C TYR A 100 -167.58 -22.92 33.32
N LEU A 101 -167.42 -24.09 32.67
CA LEU A 101 -166.12 -24.63 32.27
C LEU A 101 -165.38 -23.71 31.30
N ASN A 102 -166.08 -23.05 30.37
CA ASN A 102 -165.50 -22.05 29.48
C ASN A 102 -164.96 -20.84 30.26
N ARG A 103 -165.69 -20.33 31.26
CA ARG A 103 -165.20 -19.24 32.13
C ARG A 103 -163.99 -19.68 32.94
N GLN A 104 -164.05 -20.86 33.56
CA GLN A 104 -162.94 -21.43 34.34
C GLN A 104 -161.70 -21.63 33.48
N ASN A 105 -161.85 -22.14 32.25
CA ASN A 105 -160.75 -22.32 31.30
C ASN A 105 -160.17 -20.97 30.83
N MET A 106 -161.01 -19.96 30.60
CA MET A 106 -160.55 -18.60 30.29
C MET A 106 -159.79 -17.96 31.46
N GLU A 107 -160.29 -18.09 32.69
CA GLU A 107 -159.58 -17.64 33.90
C GLU A 107 -158.23 -18.34 34.09
N LEU A 108 -158.18 -19.66 33.88
CA LEU A 108 -156.94 -20.43 33.95
C LEU A 108 -155.97 -20.01 32.84
N SER A 109 -156.45 -19.82 31.61
CA SER A 109 -155.63 -19.34 30.48
C SER A 109 -155.01 -17.97 30.76
N VAL A 110 -155.75 -17.03 31.34
CA VAL A 110 -155.23 -15.71 31.74
C VAL A 110 -154.22 -15.82 32.90
N ARG A 111 -154.42 -16.75 33.85
CA ARG A 111 -153.46 -17.00 34.93
C ARG A 111 -152.16 -17.66 34.41
N CYS A 112 -152.26 -18.62 33.49
CA CYS A 112 -151.12 -19.22 32.80
C CYS A 112 -150.32 -18.14 32.06
N ALA A 113 -150.97 -17.34 31.21
CA ALA A 113 -150.32 -16.25 30.49
C ALA A 113 -149.64 -15.24 31.44
N HIS A 114 -150.21 -14.95 32.61
CA HIS A 114 -149.60 -14.05 33.58
C HIS A 114 -148.37 -14.63 34.31
N GLU A 115 -148.40 -15.92 34.65
CA GLU A 115 -147.22 -16.59 35.25
C GLU A 115 -146.15 -16.89 34.18
N GLU A 116 -146.52 -17.08 32.91
CA GLU A 116 -145.61 -17.15 31.76
C GLU A 116 -144.91 -15.79 31.55
N ASP A 117 -145.66 -14.69 31.44
CA ASP A 117 -145.17 -13.29 31.45
C ASP A 117 -144.16 -13.04 32.58
N ARG A 118 -144.44 -13.58 33.76
CA ARG A 118 -143.63 -13.42 34.97
C ARG A 118 -142.37 -14.29 34.92
N LEU A 119 -142.47 -15.53 34.43
CA LEU A 119 -141.33 -16.42 34.22
C LEU A 119 -140.37 -15.85 33.19
N GLU A 120 -140.86 -15.30 32.07
CA GLU A 120 -140.02 -14.62 31.07
C GLU A 120 -139.27 -13.43 31.68
N ARG A 121 -139.95 -12.55 32.43
CA ARG A 121 -139.29 -11.42 33.12
C ARG A 121 -138.23 -11.87 34.12
N LEU A 122 -138.49 -12.95 34.87
CA LEU A 122 -137.53 -13.52 35.82
C LEU A 122 -136.35 -14.20 35.10
N GLN A 123 -136.57 -14.83 33.93
CA GLN A 123 -135.50 -15.37 33.09
C GLN A 123 -134.61 -14.26 32.53
N VAL A 124 -135.19 -13.17 32.00
CA VAL A 124 -134.42 -12.00 31.53
C VAL A 124 -133.58 -11.41 32.67
N GLN A 125 -134.17 -11.21 33.86
CA GLN A 125 -133.42 -10.74 35.04
C GLN A 125 -132.30 -11.71 35.46
N LEU A 126 -132.50 -13.02 35.34
CA LEU A 126 -131.48 -14.03 35.62
C LEU A 126 -130.34 -14.00 34.61
N GLU A 127 -130.63 -13.87 33.30
CA GLU A 127 -129.60 -13.78 32.27
C GLU A 127 -128.83 -12.46 32.35
N ASP A 128 -129.47 -11.34 32.66
CA ASP A 128 -128.77 -10.07 32.85
C ASP A 128 -127.93 -10.06 34.15
N ALA A 129 -128.38 -10.75 35.20
CA ALA A 129 -127.57 -10.98 36.40
C ALA A 129 -126.35 -11.90 36.14
N LYS A 130 -126.48 -12.90 35.24
CA LYS A 130 -125.34 -13.72 34.79
C LYS A 130 -124.34 -12.90 33.97
N LYS A 131 -124.81 -12.15 32.95
CA LYS A 131 -123.96 -11.29 32.11
C LYS A 131 -123.19 -10.27 32.93
N THR A 132 -123.87 -9.52 33.81
CA THR A 132 -123.21 -8.51 34.66
C THR A 132 -122.21 -9.13 35.63
N ARG A 133 -122.48 -10.33 36.16
CA ARG A 133 -121.51 -11.11 36.95
C ARG A 133 -120.31 -11.54 36.11
N GLU A 134 -120.53 -12.04 34.89
CA GLU A 134 -119.48 -12.49 33.96
C GLU A 134 -118.59 -11.33 33.51
N GLU A 135 -119.17 -10.20 33.09
CA GLU A 135 -118.44 -8.96 32.80
C GLU A 135 -117.55 -8.51 33.98
N MET A 136 -118.04 -8.64 35.22
CA MET A 136 -117.28 -8.24 36.41
C MET A 136 -116.16 -9.24 36.72
N TYR A 137 -116.35 -10.53 36.44
CA TYR A 137 -115.26 -11.51 36.47
C TYR A 137 -114.22 -11.27 35.36
N GLU A 138 -114.63 -10.93 34.14
CA GLU A 138 -113.71 -10.58 33.05
C GLU A 138 -112.90 -9.33 33.38
N LYS A 139 -113.53 -8.26 33.90
CA LYS A 139 -112.86 -7.04 34.37
C LYS A 139 -111.88 -7.33 35.53
N TYR A 140 -112.24 -8.23 36.44
CA TYR A 140 -111.33 -8.69 37.51
C TYR A 140 -110.14 -9.50 36.97
N VAL A 141 -110.38 -10.49 36.09
CA VAL A 141 -109.33 -11.36 35.52
C VAL A 141 -108.37 -10.54 34.66
N THR A 142 -108.88 -9.69 33.77
CA THR A 142 -108.05 -8.81 32.93
C THR A 142 -107.23 -7.83 33.77
N SER A 143 -107.79 -7.22 34.83
CA SER A 143 -107.04 -6.36 35.75
C SER A 143 -105.96 -7.13 36.53
N ARG A 144 -106.29 -8.32 37.07
CA ARG A 144 -105.34 -9.20 37.76
C ARG A 144 -104.18 -9.59 36.86
N ASP A 145 -104.47 -10.00 35.64
CA ASP A 145 -103.47 -10.52 34.70
C ASP A 145 -102.64 -9.40 34.08
N HIS A 146 -103.22 -8.21 33.89
CA HIS A 146 -102.48 -6.99 33.56
C HIS A 146 -101.47 -6.62 34.66
N TYR A 147 -101.89 -6.54 35.93
CA TYR A 147 -100.97 -6.26 37.04
C TYR A 147 -99.91 -7.36 37.22
N LYS A 148 -100.28 -8.64 37.09
CA LYS A 148 -99.33 -9.76 37.10
C LYS A 148 -98.26 -9.56 36.02
N THR A 149 -98.68 -9.28 34.78
CA THR A 149 -97.78 -9.04 33.65
C THR A 149 -96.90 -7.81 33.87
N GLU A 150 -97.43 -6.73 34.47
CA GLU A 150 -96.60 -5.58 34.83
C GLU A 150 -95.50 -5.92 35.86
N TYR A 151 -95.81 -6.71 36.89
CA TYR A 151 -94.82 -7.10 37.88
C TYR A 151 -93.80 -8.10 37.32
N GLU A 152 -94.23 -9.04 36.49
CA GLU A 152 -93.34 -9.97 35.78
C GLU A 152 -92.42 -9.23 34.80
N ASN A 153 -92.93 -8.24 34.07
CA ASN A 153 -92.12 -7.39 33.18
C ASN A 153 -91.13 -6.53 33.97
N LYS A 154 -91.56 -5.83 35.03
CA LYS A 154 -90.65 -5.00 35.86
C LYS A 154 -89.53 -5.84 36.48
N LEU A 155 -89.85 -7.03 36.99
CA LEU A 155 -88.86 -7.97 37.51
C LEU A 155 -87.91 -8.48 36.40
N HIS A 156 -88.42 -8.73 35.19
CA HIS A 156 -87.59 -9.11 34.05
C HIS A 156 -86.64 -7.98 33.63
N ASP A 157 -87.14 -6.75 33.51
CA ASP A 157 -86.37 -5.55 33.18
C ASP A 157 -85.29 -5.25 34.22
N GLU A 158 -85.59 -5.42 35.51
CA GLU A 158 -84.61 -5.29 36.61
C GLU A 158 -83.52 -6.38 36.52
N LEU A 159 -83.91 -7.64 36.28
CA LEU A 159 -82.97 -8.75 36.12
C LEU A 159 -82.07 -8.59 34.88
N GLU A 160 -82.62 -8.14 33.74
CA GLU A 160 -81.80 -7.86 32.55
C GLU A 160 -80.93 -6.62 32.71
N GLN A 161 -81.40 -5.56 33.39
CA GLN A 161 -80.53 -4.44 33.74
C GLN A 161 -79.35 -4.85 34.64
N ILE A 162 -79.58 -5.74 35.61
CA ILE A 162 -78.50 -6.29 36.45
C ILE A 162 -77.56 -7.14 35.59
N ARG A 163 -78.08 -8.05 34.75
CA ARG A 163 -77.26 -8.87 33.84
C ARG A 163 -76.39 -8.02 32.90
N LEU A 164 -76.98 -6.99 32.29
CA LEU A 164 -76.28 -6.09 31.37
C LEU A 164 -75.19 -5.27 32.07
N LYS A 165 -75.47 -4.71 33.26
CA LYS A 165 -74.46 -4.00 34.07
C LYS A 165 -73.33 -4.93 34.50
N THR A 166 -73.63 -6.11 35.04
CA THR A 166 -72.62 -7.10 35.42
C THR A 166 -71.79 -7.57 34.21
N ALA A 167 -72.39 -7.75 33.03
CA ALA A 167 -71.67 -8.09 31.81
C ALA A 167 -70.75 -6.95 31.34
N GLN A 168 -71.21 -5.70 31.40
CA GLN A 168 -70.41 -4.51 31.09
C GLN A 168 -69.24 -4.37 32.07
N GLU A 169 -69.47 -4.51 33.37
CA GLU A 169 -68.41 -4.50 34.40
C GLU A 169 -67.38 -5.61 34.18
N ILE A 170 -67.81 -6.83 33.84
CA ILE A 170 -66.92 -7.94 33.50
C ILE A 170 -66.06 -7.63 32.26
N GLU A 171 -66.64 -7.05 31.20
CA GLU A 171 -65.87 -6.66 30.01
C GLU A 171 -64.95 -5.44 30.25
N HIS A 172 -65.37 -4.48 31.08
CA HIS A 172 -64.52 -3.38 31.51
C HIS A 172 -63.33 -3.86 32.35
N LEU A 173 -63.53 -4.83 33.25
CA LEU A 173 -62.44 -5.47 33.99
C LEU A 173 -61.53 -6.28 33.05
N ARG A 174 -62.08 -7.10 32.15
CA ARG A 174 -61.31 -7.87 31.15
C ARG A 174 -60.44 -6.96 30.27
N THR A 175 -61.01 -5.88 29.76
CA THR A 175 -60.29 -4.92 28.92
C THR A 175 -59.24 -4.14 29.71
N ALA A 176 -59.59 -3.56 30.87
CA ALA A 176 -58.63 -2.84 31.71
C ALA A 176 -57.45 -3.71 32.17
N THR A 177 -57.71 -4.96 32.60
CA THR A 177 -56.66 -5.92 32.97
C THR A 177 -55.81 -6.32 31.77
N LYS A 178 -56.40 -6.56 30.59
CA LYS A 178 -55.66 -6.84 29.35
C LYS A 178 -54.75 -5.66 28.98
N GLU A 179 -55.28 -4.44 28.94
CA GLU A 179 -54.49 -3.25 28.62
C GLU A 179 -53.38 -2.99 29.65
N MET A 180 -53.63 -3.27 30.94
CA MET A 180 -52.61 -3.16 31.99
C MET A 180 -51.43 -4.10 31.68
N TYR A 181 -51.71 -5.38 31.42
CA TYR A 181 -50.67 -6.34 31.03
C TYR A 181 -50.01 -5.98 29.70
N GLU A 182 -50.72 -5.39 28.73
CA GLU A 182 -50.13 -4.92 27.47
C GLU A 182 -49.25 -3.67 27.66
N ARG A 183 -49.56 -2.79 28.61
CA ARG A 183 -48.70 -1.65 29.01
C ARG A 183 -47.45 -2.17 29.71
N GLU A 184 -47.60 -3.07 30.68
CA GLU A 184 -46.48 -3.70 31.39
C GLU A 184 -45.56 -4.47 30.43
N ASN A 185 -46.11 -5.25 29.49
CA ASN A 185 -45.33 -5.96 28.47
C ASN A 185 -44.59 -5.01 27.52
N ARG A 186 -45.12 -3.81 27.24
CA ARG A 186 -44.40 -2.78 26.47
C ARG A 186 -43.25 -2.21 27.29
N ASN A 187 -43.53 -1.75 28.51
CA ASN A 187 -42.52 -1.21 29.43
C ASN A 187 -41.36 -2.21 29.67
N LEU A 188 -41.65 -3.50 29.83
CA LEU A 188 -40.64 -4.55 30.01
C LEU A 188 -39.80 -4.81 28.74
N ARG A 189 -40.39 -4.69 27.54
CA ARG A 189 -39.65 -4.79 26.27
C ARG A 189 -38.76 -3.57 26.06
N GLU A 190 -39.29 -2.37 26.30
CA GLU A 190 -38.53 -1.12 26.21
C GLU A 190 -37.37 -1.08 27.22
N ALA A 191 -37.61 -1.52 28.47
CA ALA A 191 -36.55 -1.65 29.48
C ALA A 191 -35.47 -2.68 29.09
N ARG A 192 -35.88 -3.84 28.53
CA ARG A 192 -34.94 -4.83 27.95
C ARG A 192 -34.12 -4.23 26.83
N ASP A 193 -34.74 -3.53 25.88
CA ASP A 193 -34.07 -3.01 24.69
C ASP A 193 -33.11 -1.85 25.03
N ASN A 194 -33.50 -0.99 25.98
CA ASN A 194 -32.61 -0.01 26.59
C ASN A 194 -31.38 -0.70 27.23
N ALA A 195 -31.58 -1.73 28.06
CA ALA A 195 -30.48 -2.47 28.69
C ALA A 195 -29.59 -3.22 27.66
N VAL A 196 -30.15 -3.69 26.54
CA VAL A 196 -29.37 -4.26 25.43
C VAL A 196 -28.51 -3.20 24.74
N THR A 197 -29.06 -2.04 24.38
CA THR A 197 -28.27 -0.96 23.75
C THR A 197 -27.19 -0.38 24.68
N GLU A 198 -27.46 -0.32 25.99
CA GLU A 198 -26.46 0.09 26.98
C GLU A 198 -25.33 -0.95 27.13
N LYS A 199 -25.68 -2.25 27.18
CA LYS A 199 -24.71 -3.35 27.12
C LYS A 199 -23.86 -3.29 25.85
N GLU A 200 -24.46 -3.03 24.68
CA GLU A 200 -23.73 -2.92 23.42
C GLU A 200 -22.78 -1.72 23.40
N ARG A 201 -23.20 -0.57 23.93
CA ARG A 201 -22.34 0.61 24.14
C ARG A 201 -21.17 0.30 25.08
N ALA A 202 -21.41 -0.41 26.18
CA ALA A 202 -20.37 -0.83 27.11
C ALA A 202 -19.38 -1.82 26.47
N VAL A 203 -19.87 -2.78 25.67
CA VAL A 203 -19.03 -3.72 24.90
C VAL A 203 -18.20 -3.00 23.84
N ALA A 204 -18.76 -2.00 23.14
CA ALA A 204 -18.01 -1.17 22.19
C ALA A 204 -16.89 -0.39 22.91
N SER A 205 -17.22 0.32 24.00
CA SER A 205 -16.21 1.02 24.81
C SER A 205 -15.14 0.09 25.39
N GLY A 206 -15.48 -1.16 25.71
CA GLY A 206 -14.54 -2.19 26.15
C GLY A 206 -13.58 -2.61 25.05
N LYS A 207 -14.07 -2.80 23.80
CA LYS A 207 -13.23 -3.06 22.63
C LYS A 207 -12.29 -1.90 22.32
N ASP A 208 -12.77 -0.66 22.38
CA ASP A 208 -11.96 0.53 22.15
C ASP A 208 -10.86 0.71 23.22
N ALA A 209 -11.17 0.40 24.48
CA ALA A 209 -10.19 0.40 25.57
C ALA A 209 -9.14 -0.71 25.39
N PHE A 210 -9.56 -1.91 24.99
CA PHE A 210 -8.67 -3.03 24.71
C PHE A 210 -7.74 -2.74 23.52
N ALA A 211 -8.25 -2.20 22.41
CA ALA A 211 -7.44 -1.82 21.26
C ALA A 211 -6.38 -0.75 21.60
N LYS A 212 -6.72 0.23 22.47
CA LYS A 212 -5.76 1.23 22.99
C LYS A 212 -4.71 0.57 23.90
N TYR A 213 -5.08 -0.42 24.68
CA TYR A 213 -4.14 -1.20 25.50
C TYR A 213 -3.17 -2.02 24.64
N GLU A 214 -3.65 -2.71 23.60
CA GLU A 214 -2.79 -3.43 22.65
C GLU A 214 -1.82 -2.49 21.92
N GLN A 215 -2.29 -1.33 21.46
CA GLN A 215 -1.44 -0.30 20.86
C GLN A 215 -0.34 0.20 21.81
N LEU A 216 -0.68 0.43 23.09
CA LEU A 216 0.29 0.86 24.10
C LEU A 216 1.30 -0.26 24.45
N LEU A 217 0.85 -1.51 24.49
CA LEU A 217 1.70 -2.67 24.76
C LEU A 217 2.68 -2.92 23.60
N GLU A 218 2.23 -2.73 22.36
CA GLU A 218 3.10 -2.81 21.18
C GLU A 218 4.09 -1.64 21.12
N GLN A 219 3.66 -0.40 21.43
CA GLN A 219 4.59 0.73 21.62
C GLN A 219 5.63 0.46 22.72
N TYR A 220 5.23 -0.16 23.84
CA TYR A 220 6.15 -0.54 24.91
C TYR A 220 7.18 -1.58 24.44
N ARG A 221 6.76 -2.62 23.69
CA ARG A 221 7.69 -3.61 23.09
C ARG A 221 8.67 -2.97 22.12
N GLN A 222 8.19 -2.09 21.23
CA GLN A 222 9.05 -1.37 20.29
C GLN A 222 10.04 -0.45 21.00
N LEU A 223 9.59 0.24 22.06
CA LEU A 223 10.47 1.04 22.91
C LEU A 223 11.53 0.17 23.59
N GLN A 224 11.13 -0.97 24.19
CA GLN A 224 12.02 -1.93 24.83
C GLN A 224 13.08 -2.46 23.87
N LEU A 225 12.71 -2.94 22.68
CA LEU A 225 13.66 -3.37 21.66
C LEU A 225 14.60 -2.23 21.22
N SER A 226 14.09 -0.99 21.15
CA SER A 226 14.90 0.19 20.83
C SER A 226 15.84 0.63 21.96
N THR A 227 15.60 0.24 23.22
CA THR A 227 16.50 0.50 24.34
C THR A 227 17.48 -0.63 24.54
N GLU A 228 17.07 -1.89 24.37
CA GLU A 228 17.96 -3.06 24.39
C GLU A 228 19.02 -2.96 23.29
N SER A 229 18.64 -2.64 22.06
CA SER A 229 19.59 -2.38 20.96
C SER A 229 20.59 -1.27 21.32
N LYS A 230 20.14 -0.08 21.73
CA LYS A 230 21.02 1.02 22.18
C LYS A 230 21.93 0.64 23.34
N VAL A 231 21.44 -0.16 24.30
CA VAL A 231 22.28 -0.68 25.40
C VAL A 231 23.36 -1.61 24.86
N THR A 232 23.04 -2.52 23.92
CA THR A 232 24.07 -3.35 23.28
C THR A 232 25.07 -2.53 22.46
N GLU A 233 24.63 -1.50 21.73
CA GLU A 233 25.52 -0.57 20.99
C GLU A 233 26.49 0.14 21.95
N LEU A 234 25.97 0.74 23.02
CA LEU A 234 26.77 1.43 24.04
C LEU A 234 27.74 0.48 24.76
N LEU A 235 27.34 -0.77 25.03
CA LEU A 235 28.22 -1.80 25.59
C LEU A 235 29.37 -2.18 24.63
N HIS A 236 29.11 -2.26 23.32
CA HIS A 236 30.16 -2.50 22.33
C HIS A 236 31.09 -1.29 22.19
N GLN A 237 30.56 -0.06 22.15
CA GLN A 237 31.37 1.17 22.15
C GLN A 237 32.24 1.30 23.41
N ASN A 238 31.71 0.90 24.57
CA ASN A 238 32.45 0.90 25.84
C ASN A 238 33.61 -0.12 25.79
N LYS A 239 33.36 -1.36 25.35
CA LYS A 239 34.41 -2.38 25.14
C LYS A 239 35.52 -1.90 24.18
N LEU A 240 35.15 -1.27 23.05
CA LEU A 240 36.13 -0.72 22.11
C LEU A 240 36.99 0.37 22.77
N LYS A 241 36.38 1.31 23.49
CA LYS A 241 37.11 2.35 24.23
C LYS A 241 37.99 1.80 25.36
N ALA A 242 37.57 0.70 26.00
CA ALA A 242 38.39 0.00 26.98
C ALA A 242 39.67 -0.57 26.32
N PHE A 243 39.55 -1.30 25.22
CA PHE A 243 40.70 -1.81 24.46
C PHE A 243 41.59 -0.68 23.90
N GLU A 244 41.01 0.43 23.45
CA GLU A 244 41.77 1.63 23.05
C GLU A 244 42.54 2.25 24.22
N SER A 245 41.94 2.29 25.41
CA SER A 245 42.56 2.78 26.65
C SER A 245 43.67 1.87 27.15
N GLU A 246 43.46 0.54 27.15
CA GLU A 246 44.49 -0.46 27.49
C GLU A 246 45.69 -0.35 26.54
N ARG A 247 45.45 -0.25 25.24
CA ARG A 247 46.50 -0.03 24.23
C ARG A 247 47.23 1.30 24.45
N MET A 248 46.52 2.38 24.80
CA MET A 248 47.13 3.67 25.11
C MET A 248 47.99 3.60 26.37
N GLN A 249 47.53 2.91 27.41
CA GLN A 249 48.27 2.69 28.65
C GLN A 249 49.56 1.90 28.39
N LEU A 250 49.51 0.82 27.61
CA LEU A 250 50.71 0.04 27.26
C LEU A 250 51.76 0.91 26.56
N VAL A 251 51.35 1.75 25.60
CA VAL A 251 52.26 2.69 24.92
C VAL A 251 52.77 3.79 25.87
N GLN A 252 51.95 4.25 26.83
CA GLN A 252 52.40 5.18 27.88
C GLN A 252 53.44 4.53 28.82
N GLU A 253 53.23 3.27 29.18
CA GLU A 253 54.18 2.51 29.99
C GLU A 253 55.49 2.24 29.25
N GLU A 254 55.46 1.90 27.97
CA GLU A 254 56.67 1.73 27.15
C GLU A 254 57.41 3.06 26.97
N THR A 255 56.72 4.14 26.63
CA THR A 255 57.34 5.46 26.44
C THR A 255 57.90 6.05 27.73
N SER A 256 57.27 5.80 28.88
CA SER A 256 57.83 6.21 30.19
C SER A 256 59.04 5.36 30.61
N LYS A 257 59.05 4.04 30.34
CA LYS A 257 60.24 3.18 30.52
C LYS A 257 61.40 3.66 29.64
N ASN A 258 61.15 3.95 28.36
CA ASN A 258 62.15 4.49 27.43
C ASN A 258 62.68 5.86 27.88
N LEU A 259 61.80 6.77 28.33
CA LEU A 259 62.20 8.08 28.87
C LEU A 259 63.11 7.94 30.11
N SER A 260 62.78 7.04 31.03
CA SER A 260 63.58 6.75 32.22
C SER A 260 64.96 6.17 31.85
N GLN A 261 65.02 5.28 30.86
CA GLN A 261 66.30 4.80 30.33
C GLN A 261 67.14 5.94 29.72
N CYS A 262 66.55 6.80 28.88
CA CYS A 262 67.24 7.95 28.31
C CYS A 262 67.73 8.93 29.39
N GLN A 263 66.98 9.12 30.48
CA GLN A 263 67.41 9.93 31.62
C GLN A 263 68.63 9.31 32.32
N LEU A 264 68.62 8.01 32.60
CA LEU A 264 69.76 7.28 33.18
C LEU A 264 71.00 7.31 32.27
N GLU A 265 70.82 7.25 30.96
CA GLU A 265 71.89 7.41 29.99
C GLU A 265 72.44 8.84 29.99
N CYS A 266 71.59 9.87 30.02
CA CYS A 266 72.01 11.26 30.18
C CYS A 266 72.79 11.49 31.49
N GLU A 267 72.33 10.97 32.63
CA GLU A 267 73.09 11.03 33.89
C GLU A 267 74.46 10.35 33.78
N LYS A 268 74.53 9.19 33.13
CA LYS A 268 75.77 8.44 32.89
C LYS A 268 76.76 9.24 32.02
N TYR A 269 76.28 9.90 30.97
CA TYR A 269 77.10 10.79 30.15
C TYR A 269 77.51 12.05 30.90
N GLN A 270 76.64 12.64 31.71
CA GLN A 270 76.97 13.79 32.57
C GLN A 270 78.06 13.44 33.59
N ARG A 271 77.91 12.33 34.33
CA ARG A 271 78.94 11.83 35.27
C ARG A 271 80.27 11.57 34.56
N LYS A 272 80.25 11.04 33.32
CA LYS A 272 81.46 10.86 32.51
C LYS A 272 82.11 12.20 32.12
N LEU A 273 81.32 13.19 31.73
CA LEU A 273 81.80 14.54 31.44
C LEU A 273 82.41 15.19 32.69
N GLU A 274 81.79 15.04 33.88
CA GLU A 274 82.31 15.56 35.14
C GLU A 274 83.68 14.95 35.50
N VAL A 275 83.87 13.64 35.29
CA VAL A 275 85.15 12.96 35.51
C VAL A 275 86.20 13.46 34.51
N LEU A 276 85.90 13.45 33.21
CA LEU A 276 86.82 13.95 32.17
C LEU A 276 87.18 15.43 32.37
N THR A 277 86.25 16.25 32.87
CA THR A 277 86.49 17.66 33.21
C THR A 277 87.44 17.80 34.40
N LYS A 278 87.29 16.95 35.43
CA LYS A 278 88.22 16.91 36.58
C LYS A 278 89.61 16.44 36.14
N GLU A 279 89.70 15.41 35.30
CA GLU A 279 90.95 14.92 34.73
C GLU A 279 91.64 15.99 33.86
N PHE A 280 90.88 16.69 33.01
CA PHE A 280 91.37 17.81 32.22
C PHE A 280 91.96 18.92 33.09
N TYR A 281 91.22 19.41 34.10
CA TYR A 281 91.73 20.45 35.00
C TYR A 281 92.92 19.99 35.85
N ASN A 282 92.98 18.71 36.24
CA ASN A 282 94.16 18.15 36.91
C ASN A 282 95.38 18.14 35.98
N LEU A 283 95.24 17.72 34.73
CA LEU A 283 96.29 17.76 33.72
C LEU A 283 96.72 19.20 33.40
N GLU A 284 95.77 20.13 33.29
CA GLU A 284 96.05 21.55 33.09
C GLU A 284 96.83 22.14 34.28
N ALA A 285 96.48 21.77 35.51
CA ALA A 285 97.19 22.18 36.72
C ALA A 285 98.61 21.57 36.83
N VAL A 286 98.79 20.31 36.44
CA VAL A 286 100.12 19.66 36.36
C VAL A 286 100.99 20.33 35.29
N ASN A 287 100.45 20.56 34.09
CA ASN A 287 101.17 21.27 33.03
C ASN A 287 101.53 22.70 33.45
N LYS A 288 100.63 23.44 34.12
CA LYS A 288 100.92 24.77 34.67
C LYS A 288 102.05 24.74 35.71
N LYS A 289 102.08 23.74 36.60
CA LYS A 289 103.21 23.54 37.54
C LYS A 289 104.51 23.28 36.80
N GLN A 290 104.53 22.35 35.85
CA GLN A 290 105.73 22.01 35.08
C GLN A 290 106.24 23.21 34.25
N ILE A 291 105.35 24.04 33.70
CA ILE A 291 105.71 25.29 33.02
C ILE A 291 106.35 26.28 34.01
N LEU A 292 105.79 26.45 35.21
CA LEU A 292 106.37 27.33 36.24
C LEU A 292 107.73 26.82 36.75
N GLU A 293 107.88 25.51 36.94
CA GLU A 293 109.15 24.86 37.32
C GLU A 293 110.22 25.07 36.25
N LEU A 294 109.89 24.86 34.97
CA LEU A 294 110.80 25.12 33.85
C LEU A 294 111.13 26.61 33.69
N GLN A 295 110.16 27.51 33.90
CA GLN A 295 110.40 28.95 33.89
C GLN A 295 111.35 29.37 35.02
N SER A 296 111.18 28.82 36.24
CA SER A 296 112.09 29.08 37.35
C SER A 296 113.50 28.58 37.04
N GLN A 297 113.65 27.32 36.60
CA GLN A 297 114.94 26.76 36.21
C GLN A 297 115.64 27.59 35.12
N ASN A 298 114.88 28.03 34.10
CA ASN A 298 115.44 28.85 33.04
C ASN A 298 115.90 30.23 33.56
N SER A 299 115.17 30.83 34.52
CA SER A 299 115.60 32.06 35.19
C SER A 299 116.87 31.84 36.05
N ASP A 300 117.01 30.71 36.73
CA ASP A 300 118.21 30.33 37.48
C ASP A 300 119.42 30.14 36.55
N TYR A 301 119.24 29.47 35.42
CA TYR A 301 120.30 29.31 34.40
C TYR A 301 120.69 30.64 33.79
N GLN A 302 119.72 31.52 33.47
CA GLN A 302 120.00 32.84 32.91
C GLN A 302 120.68 33.77 33.94
N ALA A 303 120.33 33.67 35.22
CA ALA A 303 121.05 34.35 36.30
C ALA A 303 122.50 33.87 36.42
N ARG A 304 122.76 32.56 36.30
CA ARG A 304 124.13 32.01 36.28
C ARG A 304 124.91 32.47 35.04
N LEU A 305 124.30 32.46 33.85
CA LEU A 305 124.94 32.95 32.62
C LEU A 305 125.38 34.41 32.78
N ASN A 306 124.48 35.26 33.30
CA ASN A 306 124.76 36.68 33.61
C ASN A 306 125.91 36.89 34.63
N THR A 307 126.27 35.87 35.44
CA THR A 307 127.46 35.94 36.31
C THR A 307 128.74 35.52 35.59
N TYR A 308 128.70 34.51 34.70
CA TYR A 308 129.85 34.12 33.90
C TYR A 308 130.22 35.20 32.87
N GLU A 309 129.24 35.78 32.18
CA GLU A 309 129.46 36.86 31.20
C GLU A 309 130.13 38.12 31.79
N LYS A 310 130.01 38.35 33.11
CA LYS A 310 130.70 39.46 33.79
C LYS A 310 132.16 39.11 34.06
N MET A 311 132.41 37.92 34.60
CA MET A 311 133.75 37.40 34.84
C MET A 311 134.59 37.34 33.55
N GLU A 312 133.98 37.04 32.39
CA GLU A 312 134.69 37.03 31.10
C GLU A 312 135.08 38.45 30.64
N LYS A 313 134.17 39.43 30.75
CA LYS A 313 134.46 40.84 30.39
C LYS A 313 135.57 41.43 31.28
N GLU A 314 135.55 41.15 32.58
CA GLU A 314 136.60 41.55 33.52
C GLU A 314 137.97 40.93 33.19
N LEU A 315 138.01 39.75 32.57
CA LEU A 315 139.27 39.09 32.16
C LEU A 315 139.82 39.65 30.83
N ASP A 316 138.96 39.92 29.85
CA ASP A 316 139.38 40.43 28.54
C ASP A 316 139.99 41.85 28.65
N GLU A 317 139.44 42.72 29.51
CA GLU A 317 140.00 44.05 29.77
C GLU A 317 141.44 43.97 30.33
N ILE A 318 141.72 43.02 31.23
CA ILE A 318 143.06 42.77 31.79
C ILE A 318 144.03 42.25 30.73
N ILE A 319 143.56 41.40 29.80
CA ILE A 319 144.40 40.87 28.70
C ILE A 319 144.81 41.99 27.74
N MET A 320 143.93 42.94 27.41
CA MET A 320 144.30 44.07 26.55
C MET A 320 145.32 44.98 27.22
N GLN A 321 145.05 45.42 28.46
CA GLN A 321 145.95 46.32 29.22
C GLN A 321 147.36 45.75 29.43
N THR A 322 147.51 44.42 29.42
CA THR A 322 148.80 43.73 29.60
C THR A 322 149.48 43.37 28.27
N ALA A 323 148.78 43.47 27.13
CA ALA A 323 149.36 43.27 25.81
C ALA A 323 150.02 44.54 25.24
N GLU A 324 149.50 45.74 25.59
CA GLU A 324 149.95 47.04 25.05
C GLU A 324 151.29 47.54 25.64
N LEU A 325 151.67 47.09 26.83
CA LEU A 325 152.98 47.42 27.42
C LEU A 325 154.10 46.72 26.63
N GLU A 326 155.16 47.45 26.28
CA GLU A 326 156.27 46.88 25.48
C GLU A 326 157.27 46.06 26.31
N ASP A 327 157.38 46.30 27.63
CA ASP A 327 158.30 45.58 28.53
C ASP A 327 157.61 44.37 29.21
N GLU A 328 158.32 43.26 29.38
CA GLU A 328 157.74 42.00 29.91
C GLU A 328 157.65 42.00 31.44
N ASP A 329 158.64 42.57 32.14
CA ASP A 329 158.69 42.62 33.62
C ASP A 329 157.69 43.63 34.23
N GLU A 330 157.11 44.51 33.42
CA GLU A 330 156.03 45.43 33.80
C GLU A 330 154.65 44.82 33.50
N ALA A 331 154.49 44.14 32.36
CA ALA A 331 153.28 43.40 32.01
C ALA A 331 152.98 42.25 33.00
N GLU A 332 154.00 41.51 33.48
CA GLU A 332 153.80 40.52 34.54
C GLU A 332 153.34 41.15 35.87
N ARG A 333 153.72 42.41 36.12
CA ARG A 333 153.35 43.16 37.34
C ARG A 333 151.89 43.59 37.33
N VAL A 334 151.38 44.04 36.18
CA VAL A 334 149.96 44.38 36.00
C VAL A 334 149.08 43.12 36.03
N LEU A 335 149.53 41.99 35.47
CA LEU A 335 148.86 40.70 35.69
C LEU A 335 148.80 40.36 37.19
N PHE A 336 149.92 40.50 37.91
CA PHE A 336 149.99 40.13 39.32
C PHE A 336 149.10 41.01 40.23
N SER A 337 148.93 42.30 39.93
CA SER A 337 148.12 43.23 40.75
C SER A 337 146.63 42.89 40.73
N TYR A 338 146.10 42.36 39.62
CA TYR A 338 144.74 41.79 39.54
C TYR A 338 144.64 40.37 40.15
N GLY A 339 145.52 40.04 41.12
CA GLY A 339 145.52 38.79 41.86
C GLY A 339 146.06 37.57 41.08
N TYR A 340 146.58 37.77 39.86
CA TYR A 340 146.98 36.70 38.93
C TYR A 340 148.31 36.01 39.26
N GLY A 341 148.49 35.70 40.54
CA GLY A 341 149.63 34.99 41.11
C GLY A 341 149.32 34.18 42.36
N ALA A 342 148.25 34.49 43.09
CA ALA A 342 147.94 33.86 44.38
C ALA A 342 147.11 32.56 44.24
N ASN A 343 145.95 32.62 43.56
CA ASN A 343 144.91 31.56 43.64
C ASN A 343 144.43 31.02 42.28
N VAL A 344 145.11 31.30 41.17
CA VAL A 344 144.69 30.85 39.83
C VAL A 344 145.38 29.52 39.44
N PRO A 345 144.64 28.48 39.02
CA PRO A 345 145.22 27.21 38.57
C PRO A 345 146.28 27.35 37.48
N THR A 346 147.36 26.57 37.58
CA THR A 346 148.56 26.69 36.73
C THR A 346 148.30 26.53 35.23
N THR A 347 147.27 25.76 34.85
CA THR A 347 146.81 25.60 33.46
C THR A 347 146.15 26.86 32.90
N ALA A 348 145.35 27.57 33.70
CA ALA A 348 144.79 28.86 33.33
C ALA A 348 145.89 29.93 33.26
N LYS A 349 146.81 29.95 34.24
CA LYS A 349 147.97 30.85 34.23
C LYS A 349 148.82 30.71 32.95
N ARG A 350 149.01 29.48 32.47
CA ARG A 350 149.69 29.22 31.19
C ARG A 350 148.88 29.70 29.97
N ARG A 351 147.56 29.45 29.93
CA ARG A 351 146.70 29.92 28.84
C ARG A 351 146.69 31.44 28.72
N LEU A 352 146.55 32.17 29.83
CA LEU A 352 146.43 33.63 29.78
C LEU A 352 147.74 34.30 29.33
N LYS A 353 148.92 33.81 29.78
CA LYS A 353 150.20 34.20 29.17
C LYS A 353 150.25 33.91 27.66
N GLN A 354 149.77 32.74 27.23
CA GLN A 354 149.69 32.41 25.80
C GLN A 354 148.73 33.36 25.04
N SER A 355 147.63 33.79 25.64
CA SER A 355 146.71 34.78 25.07
C SER A 355 147.38 36.16 24.89
N VAL A 356 148.11 36.66 25.90
CA VAL A 356 148.86 37.92 25.81
C VAL A 356 149.95 37.86 24.73
N HIS A 357 150.72 36.76 24.66
CA HIS A 357 151.71 36.58 23.59
C HIS A 357 151.05 36.41 22.20
N LEU A 358 149.86 35.82 22.10
CA LEU A 358 149.10 35.72 20.85
C LEU A 358 148.57 37.10 20.40
N ALA A 359 148.07 37.92 21.31
CA ALA A 359 147.64 39.29 21.02
C ALA A 359 148.81 40.14 20.47
N ARG A 360 149.96 40.14 21.17
CA ARG A 360 151.20 40.79 20.68
C ARG A 360 151.64 40.26 19.30
N ARG A 361 151.48 38.96 19.03
CA ARG A 361 151.87 38.37 17.73
C ARG A 361 150.87 38.64 16.60
N LEU A 362 149.58 38.76 16.89
CA LEU A 362 148.56 39.18 15.92
C LEU A 362 148.82 40.60 15.43
N LEU A 363 149.09 41.54 16.36
CA LEU A 363 149.49 42.92 16.04
C LEU A 363 150.71 43.01 15.11
N GLN A 364 151.69 42.10 15.22
CA GLN A 364 152.80 42.01 14.28
C GLN A 364 152.40 41.44 12.90
N LEU A 365 151.52 40.44 12.87
CA LEU A 365 151.08 39.78 11.63
C LEU A 365 150.15 40.67 10.78
N GLU A 366 149.28 41.46 11.39
CA GLU A 366 148.47 42.47 10.67
C GLU A 366 149.36 43.49 9.95
N LYS A 367 150.42 43.95 10.62
CA LYS A 367 151.43 44.85 10.03
C LYS A 367 152.05 44.24 8.76
N GLN A 368 152.32 42.94 8.74
CA GLN A 368 152.88 42.24 7.58
C GLN A 368 151.85 42.04 6.45
N ASN A 369 150.60 41.71 6.77
CA ASN A 369 149.52 41.58 5.78
C ASN A 369 149.25 42.88 4.99
N SER A 370 149.49 44.04 5.61
CA SER A 370 149.34 45.36 4.98
C SER A 370 150.38 45.68 3.88
N LEU A 371 151.42 44.84 3.74
CA LEU A 371 152.44 44.95 2.69
C LEU A 371 152.13 44.02 1.52
N LEU A 372 151.90 42.73 1.79
CA LEU A 372 151.61 41.70 0.77
C LEU A 372 150.37 42.01 -0.08
N THR A 373 149.42 42.76 0.47
CA THR A 373 148.22 43.22 -0.24
C THR A 373 148.52 44.19 -1.39
N LYS A 374 149.60 44.98 -1.30
CA LYS A 374 149.98 45.98 -2.32
C LYS A 374 150.67 45.35 -3.53
N ASP A 375 151.55 44.37 -3.31
CA ASP A 375 152.22 43.64 -4.40
C ASP A 375 151.22 42.89 -5.30
N LEU A 376 150.10 42.43 -4.71
CA LEU A 376 149.03 41.71 -5.40
C LEU A 376 148.21 42.62 -6.34
N GLU A 377 148.13 43.93 -6.05
CA GLU A 377 147.43 44.88 -6.93
C GLU A 377 148.23 45.15 -8.21
N HIS A 378 149.55 45.35 -8.10
CA HIS A 378 150.42 45.63 -9.25
C HIS A 378 150.47 44.47 -10.27
N GLN A 379 150.34 43.22 -9.81
CA GLN A 379 150.22 42.05 -10.69
C GLN A 379 148.95 42.07 -11.57
N LYS A 380 147.83 42.65 -11.10
CA LYS A 380 146.57 42.69 -11.85
C LYS A 380 146.63 43.66 -13.04
N GLU A 381 147.38 44.75 -12.92
CA GLU A 381 147.51 45.77 -13.96
C GLU A 381 148.19 45.21 -15.22
N GLN A 382 149.18 44.32 -15.05
CA GLN A 382 149.91 43.69 -16.15
C GLN A 382 149.01 42.72 -16.95
N VAL A 383 148.13 41.99 -16.27
CA VAL A 383 147.16 41.06 -16.90
C VAL A 383 146.15 41.81 -17.79
N ALA A 384 145.75 43.02 -17.38
CA ALA A 384 144.80 43.83 -18.17
C ALA A 384 145.36 44.23 -19.54
N GLN A 385 146.64 44.62 -19.61
CA GLN A 385 147.27 45.09 -20.86
C GLN A 385 147.30 44.00 -21.94
N ILE A 386 147.67 42.77 -21.56
CA ILE A 386 147.72 41.61 -22.48
C ILE A 386 146.33 41.27 -23.06
N SER A 387 145.26 41.54 -22.30
CA SER A 387 143.89 41.23 -22.72
C SER A 387 143.38 42.10 -23.88
N GLU A 388 143.82 43.35 -24.00
CA GLU A 388 143.42 44.22 -25.11
C GLU A 388 144.02 43.75 -26.45
N GLU A 389 145.27 43.29 -26.45
CA GLU A 389 145.97 42.90 -27.68
C GLU A 389 145.29 41.70 -28.35
N LEU A 390 144.84 40.73 -27.55
CA LEU A 390 144.08 39.57 -27.99
C LEU A 390 142.70 39.95 -28.58
N GLY A 391 142.08 41.01 -28.07
CA GLY A 391 140.84 41.57 -28.62
C GLY A 391 141.03 42.11 -30.06
N ARG A 392 142.15 42.80 -30.31
CA ARG A 392 142.46 43.38 -31.63
C ARG A 392 142.64 42.29 -32.70
N ALA A 393 143.34 41.21 -32.38
CA ALA A 393 143.57 40.08 -33.30
C ALA A 393 142.27 39.39 -33.74
N ASN A 394 141.34 39.15 -32.82
CA ASN A 394 140.05 38.50 -33.11
C ASN A 394 139.14 39.32 -34.04
N SER A 395 139.27 40.66 -34.05
CA SER A 395 138.47 41.50 -34.96
C SER A 395 138.82 41.26 -36.44
N LEU A 396 140.11 41.06 -36.74
CA LEU A 396 140.63 40.90 -38.10
C LEU A 396 140.21 39.55 -38.71
N LEU A 397 140.19 38.48 -37.91
CA LEU A 397 139.79 37.14 -38.33
C LEU A 397 138.33 37.08 -38.82
N ASN A 398 137.43 37.83 -38.18
CA ASN A 398 136.00 37.83 -38.51
C ASN A 398 135.70 38.44 -39.89
N GLN A 399 136.51 39.39 -40.37
CA GLN A 399 136.32 40.00 -41.69
C GLN A 399 136.57 39.02 -42.85
N VAL A 400 137.49 38.06 -42.66
CA VAL A 400 137.87 37.09 -43.70
C VAL A 400 136.80 36.00 -43.92
N GLN A 401 135.96 35.72 -42.93
CA GLN A 401 135.01 34.59 -42.97
C GLN A 401 133.67 34.90 -43.66
N GLN A 402 133.31 36.17 -43.88
CA GLN A 402 131.99 36.53 -44.44
C GLN A 402 131.72 35.97 -45.86
N PRO A 403 132.65 36.04 -46.85
CA PRO A 403 132.37 35.59 -48.21
C PRO A 403 132.07 34.08 -48.30
N TYR A 404 132.77 33.27 -47.51
CA TYR A 404 132.59 31.82 -47.47
C TYR A 404 131.21 31.43 -46.95
N ARG A 405 130.69 32.13 -45.93
CA ARG A 405 129.40 31.84 -45.32
C ARG A 405 128.23 32.07 -46.30
N TYR A 406 128.27 33.18 -47.04
CA TYR A 406 127.25 33.51 -48.04
C TYR A 406 127.23 32.52 -49.22
N LEU A 407 128.41 32.00 -49.61
CA LEU A 407 128.52 30.99 -50.66
C LEU A 407 127.84 29.67 -50.27
N ILE A 408 128.01 29.22 -49.02
CA ILE A 408 127.43 27.97 -48.51
C ILE A 408 125.90 28.02 -48.53
N GLU A 409 125.29 29.11 -48.05
CA GLU A 409 123.83 29.30 -48.05
C GLU A 409 123.26 29.29 -49.49
N SER A 410 124.00 29.83 -50.48
CA SER A 410 123.62 29.82 -51.90
C SER A 410 123.66 28.45 -52.59
N VAL A 411 124.35 27.47 -52.00
CA VAL A 411 124.40 26.07 -52.48
C VAL A 411 123.18 25.31 -51.96
N GLN A 412 122.95 25.37 -50.64
CA GLN A 412 121.84 24.69 -49.97
C GLN A 412 120.46 25.07 -50.54
N GLN A 413 120.27 26.33 -50.94
CA GLN A 413 119.02 26.75 -51.60
C GLN A 413 118.80 26.11 -52.98
N ARG A 414 119.85 25.79 -53.74
CA ARG A 414 119.72 25.13 -55.05
C ARG A 414 119.47 23.63 -54.91
N ASP A 415 120.12 22.99 -53.96
CA ASP A 415 119.94 21.55 -53.72
C ASP A 415 118.50 21.21 -53.28
N SER A 416 117.85 22.08 -52.50
CA SER A 416 116.44 21.90 -52.11
C SER A 416 115.46 21.99 -53.29
N GLN A 417 115.72 22.88 -54.26
CA GLN A 417 114.90 22.98 -55.49
C GLN A 417 115.08 21.76 -56.39
N ILE A 418 116.30 21.21 -56.45
CA ILE A 418 116.61 20.00 -57.21
C ILE A 418 115.85 18.78 -56.67
N LEU A 419 115.69 18.66 -55.35
CA LEU A 419 114.92 17.57 -54.74
C LEU A 419 113.43 17.62 -55.11
N LEU A 420 112.79 18.79 -55.01
CA LEU A 420 111.38 18.97 -55.38
C LEU A 420 111.09 18.59 -56.84
N HIS A 421 112.01 18.91 -57.76
CA HIS A 421 111.85 18.51 -59.17
C HIS A 421 112.01 17.00 -59.39
N LYS A 422 112.86 16.30 -58.62
CA LYS A 422 113.01 14.85 -58.72
C LYS A 422 111.77 14.10 -58.24
N GLU A 423 111.18 14.51 -57.12
CA GLU A 423 109.92 13.91 -56.64
C GLU A 423 108.79 14.08 -57.65
N HIS A 424 108.68 15.26 -58.28
CA HIS A 424 107.64 15.53 -59.27
C HIS A 424 107.79 14.70 -60.55
N ILE A 425 109.03 14.36 -60.95
CA ILE A 425 109.32 13.44 -62.07
C ILE A 425 108.91 12.01 -61.70
N ALA A 426 109.31 11.51 -60.53
CA ALA A 426 108.99 10.15 -60.08
C ALA A 426 107.47 9.92 -59.99
N GLN A 427 106.69 10.95 -59.65
CA GLN A 427 105.23 10.91 -59.68
C GLN A 427 104.68 10.73 -61.11
N LEU A 428 105.19 11.49 -62.08
CA LEU A 428 104.77 11.42 -63.48
C LEU A 428 105.14 10.09 -64.15
N GLU A 429 106.30 9.52 -63.83
CA GLU A 429 106.70 8.18 -64.32
C GLU A 429 105.73 7.09 -63.84
N LYS A 430 105.23 7.21 -62.60
CA LYS A 430 104.25 6.30 -62.00
C LYS A 430 102.90 6.35 -62.73
N ASP A 431 102.44 7.55 -63.09
CA ASP A 431 101.19 7.77 -63.83
C ASP A 431 101.30 7.28 -65.29
N VAL A 432 102.43 7.51 -65.96
CA VAL A 432 102.75 6.92 -67.27
C VAL A 432 102.76 5.39 -67.20
N GLY A 433 103.22 4.81 -66.08
CA GLY A 433 103.16 3.38 -65.78
C GLY A 433 101.75 2.83 -65.61
N LEU A 434 100.78 3.64 -65.14
CA LEU A 434 99.37 3.28 -65.06
C LEU A 434 98.67 3.39 -66.43
N LEU A 435 98.85 4.53 -67.12
CA LEU A 435 98.30 4.76 -68.46
C LEU A 435 98.76 3.72 -69.50
N ASN A 436 100.00 3.22 -69.41
CA ASN A 436 100.44 2.11 -70.26
C ASN A 436 99.73 0.78 -69.94
N LYS A 437 99.40 0.50 -68.67
CA LYS A 437 98.62 -0.70 -68.32
C LYS A 437 97.21 -0.61 -68.92
N GLU A 438 96.54 0.52 -68.77
CA GLU A 438 95.23 0.79 -69.38
C GLU A 438 95.28 0.68 -70.92
N LYS A 439 96.30 1.28 -71.55
CA LYS A 439 96.54 1.17 -72.99
C LYS A 439 96.72 -0.28 -73.45
N THR A 440 97.41 -1.14 -72.68
CA THR A 440 97.50 -2.57 -73.01
C THR A 440 96.17 -3.32 -72.82
N ALA A 441 95.34 -2.93 -71.84
CA ALA A 441 94.00 -3.49 -71.68
C ALA A 441 93.08 -3.10 -72.85
N LEU A 442 93.07 -1.81 -73.23
CA LEU A 442 92.35 -1.31 -74.40
C LEU A 442 92.83 -1.94 -75.71
N LEU A 443 94.13 -2.23 -75.86
CA LEU A 443 94.65 -2.97 -77.01
C LEU A 443 94.17 -4.44 -77.05
N ARG A 444 94.01 -5.13 -75.90
CA ARG A 444 93.36 -6.45 -75.88
C ARG A 444 91.91 -6.36 -76.33
N VAL A 445 91.13 -5.41 -75.79
CA VAL A 445 89.72 -5.20 -76.18
C VAL A 445 89.60 -4.86 -77.67
N LYS A 446 90.45 -3.97 -78.19
CA LYS A 446 90.50 -3.62 -79.62
C LYS A 446 90.81 -4.85 -80.49
N ASN A 447 91.75 -5.69 -80.09
CA ASN A 447 92.10 -6.90 -80.84
C ASN A 447 90.97 -7.95 -80.78
N GLN A 448 90.25 -8.05 -79.67
CA GLN A 448 89.03 -8.85 -79.57
C GLN A 448 87.98 -8.39 -80.59
N MET A 449 87.68 -7.08 -80.60
CA MET A 449 86.76 -6.46 -81.56
C MET A 449 87.23 -6.58 -83.02
N ALA A 450 88.55 -6.64 -83.27
CA ALA A 450 89.10 -6.90 -84.60
C ALA A 450 88.79 -8.33 -85.06
N THR A 451 88.97 -9.35 -84.19
CA THR A 451 88.59 -10.74 -84.53
C THR A 451 87.09 -10.93 -84.74
N ASP A 452 86.24 -10.13 -84.07
CA ASP A 452 84.79 -10.13 -84.33
C ASP A 452 84.42 -9.38 -85.62
N LEU A 453 85.17 -8.35 -86.01
CA LEU A 453 85.04 -7.71 -87.32
C LEU A 453 85.49 -8.62 -88.46
N GLU A 454 86.56 -9.40 -88.29
CA GLU A 454 87.00 -10.40 -89.28
C GLU A 454 85.94 -11.49 -89.48
N ARG A 455 85.29 -11.96 -88.41
CA ARG A 455 84.13 -12.88 -88.50
C ARG A 455 82.97 -12.28 -89.30
N LEU A 456 82.62 -11.02 -89.05
CA LEU A 456 81.55 -10.32 -89.76
C LEU A 456 81.91 -9.99 -91.22
N LEU A 457 83.19 -9.77 -91.53
CA LEU A 457 83.67 -9.59 -92.90
C LEU A 457 83.67 -10.91 -93.67
N ASN A 458 84.09 -12.01 -93.07
CA ASN A 458 84.02 -13.34 -93.70
C ASN A 458 82.57 -13.70 -94.06
N HIS A 459 81.59 -13.50 -93.17
CA HIS A 459 80.17 -13.67 -93.50
C HIS A 459 79.67 -12.75 -94.62
N ARG A 460 80.28 -11.57 -94.79
CA ARG A 460 79.97 -10.66 -95.90
C ARG A 460 80.60 -11.10 -97.22
N GLU A 461 81.79 -11.71 -97.19
CA GLU A 461 82.44 -12.29 -98.37
C GLU A 461 81.76 -13.59 -98.82
N GLU A 462 81.30 -14.43 -97.88
CA GLU A 462 80.43 -15.58 -98.16
C GLU A 462 79.14 -15.15 -98.89
N LEU A 463 78.48 -14.09 -98.41
CA LEU A 463 77.30 -13.48 -99.06
C LEU A 463 77.62 -12.83 -100.42
N ALA A 464 78.85 -12.37 -100.65
CA ALA A 464 79.28 -11.82 -101.94
C ALA A 464 79.57 -12.93 -102.96
N ALA A 465 80.22 -14.02 -102.53
CA ALA A 465 80.50 -15.19 -103.37
C ALA A 465 79.20 -15.87 -103.85
N MET A 466 78.20 -16.02 -102.97
CA MET A 466 76.88 -16.54 -103.35
C MET A 466 76.18 -15.67 -104.40
N LYS A 467 76.40 -14.34 -104.41
CA LYS A 467 75.85 -13.46 -105.44
C LYS A 467 76.57 -13.57 -106.79
N GLN A 468 77.88 -13.84 -106.84
CA GLN A 468 78.55 -14.07 -108.13
C GLN A 468 78.15 -15.40 -108.80
N MET A 469 77.93 -16.47 -108.03
CA MET A 469 77.48 -17.75 -108.59
C MET A 469 76.10 -17.68 -109.27
N LEU A 470 75.24 -16.73 -108.89
CA LEU A 470 73.94 -16.51 -109.53
C LEU A 470 73.99 -15.67 -110.82
N ILE A 471 75.10 -14.97 -111.10
CA ILE A 471 75.21 -14.06 -112.25
C ILE A 471 76.02 -14.68 -113.39
N ASN A 472 77.04 -15.50 -113.08
CA ASN A 472 78.01 -15.99 -114.08
C ASN A 472 77.65 -17.35 -114.72
N LEU A 473 76.37 -17.76 -114.70
CA LEU A 473 75.92 -19.05 -115.28
C LEU A 473 75.17 -18.93 -116.62
N HIS A 474 75.05 -17.74 -117.20
CA HIS A 474 74.55 -17.52 -118.58
C HIS A 474 75.30 -16.32 -119.23
N GLY A 475 76.01 -16.56 -120.34
CA GLY A 475 76.55 -15.49 -121.21
C GLY A 475 78.08 -15.49 -121.42
N GLN A 476 78.51 -15.95 -122.60
CA GLN A 476 79.82 -15.65 -123.23
C GLN A 476 79.80 -14.24 -123.90
N PRO A 477 80.91 -13.70 -124.47
CA PRO A 477 82.33 -14.13 -124.52
C PRO A 477 83.40 -13.03 -124.20
N HIS A 478 84.69 -13.43 -124.19
CA HIS A 478 85.94 -12.74 -124.65
C HIS A 478 86.23 -11.23 -124.37
N GLY A 479 87.49 -10.94 -123.97
CA GLY A 479 88.17 -9.62 -124.02
C GLY A 479 88.22 -8.85 -122.68
N ASP A 480 89.05 -7.80 -122.48
CA ASP A 480 90.29 -7.38 -123.17
C ASP A 480 91.10 -6.33 -122.31
N ASN A 481 92.36 -6.06 -122.70
CA ASN A 481 93.30 -4.94 -122.37
C ASN A 481 93.09 -3.89 -121.21
N LEU A 482 94.07 -3.84 -120.28
CA LEU A 482 94.75 -2.65 -119.66
C LEU A 482 93.91 -1.57 -118.83
N PRO A 483 94.32 -0.27 -118.58
CA PRO A 483 95.08 0.12 -117.36
C PRO A 483 94.74 1.50 -116.64
N GLN A 484 95.55 1.88 -115.62
CA GLN A 484 95.91 3.26 -115.12
C GLN A 484 95.01 4.15 -114.19
N LYS A 485 95.69 4.86 -113.23
CA LYS A 485 95.42 6.24 -112.68
C LYS A 485 94.17 6.46 -111.76
N ARG A 486 94.00 7.51 -110.90
CA ARG A 486 94.83 8.64 -110.30
C ARG A 486 94.08 9.30 -109.08
N VAL A 487 94.79 10.07 -108.21
CA VAL A 487 94.30 11.27 -107.42
C VAL A 487 93.25 10.99 -106.29
N LYS A 488 93.22 11.57 -105.05
CA LYS A 488 93.88 12.66 -104.26
C LYS A 488 93.84 12.26 -102.73
N ASN A 489 94.12 13.00 -101.63
CA ASN A 489 94.47 14.41 -101.27
C ASN A 489 95.38 14.50 -99.98
N GLN A 490 95.54 15.71 -99.43
CA GLN A 490 96.30 16.23 -98.27
C GLN A 490 95.44 16.41 -96.98
N PRO A 491 95.98 16.82 -95.79
CA PRO A 491 97.37 17.19 -95.37
C PRO A 491 97.87 16.28 -94.17
N ALA A 492 98.76 16.56 -93.19
CA ALA A 492 99.68 17.63 -92.71
C ALA A 492 100.75 16.98 -91.73
N LYS A 493 101.72 17.59 -91.01
CA LYS A 493 102.37 18.94 -90.96
C LYS A 493 103.89 18.86 -90.58
N ALA A 494 104.30 19.07 -89.31
CA ALA A 494 105.70 19.31 -88.84
C ALA A 494 105.80 19.33 -87.27
N ARG A 495 106.95 19.20 -86.53
CA ARG A 495 108.30 18.58 -86.70
C ARG A 495 109.14 18.76 -85.38
N SER A 496 109.93 17.77 -84.89
CA SER A 496 110.85 17.79 -83.68
C SER A 496 110.17 17.85 -82.28
N GLY A 497 110.77 17.58 -81.09
CA GLY A 497 112.14 17.17 -80.61
C GLY A 497 112.88 18.26 -79.79
N SER A 498 113.64 18.07 -78.67
CA SER A 498 114.03 16.99 -77.70
C SER A 498 114.61 17.67 -76.39
N SER A 499 115.35 17.18 -75.35
CA SER A 499 115.98 15.92 -74.80
C SER A 499 116.67 16.20 -73.40
N VAL A 500 117.29 15.22 -72.69
CA VAL A 500 118.31 15.31 -71.55
C VAL A 500 117.78 15.55 -70.09
N ASN A 501 118.35 15.10 -68.92
CA ASN A 501 119.10 13.89 -68.40
C ASN A 501 119.31 13.92 -66.84
N LEU A 502 119.57 12.76 -66.17
CA LEU A 502 120.18 12.53 -64.81
C LEU A 502 119.37 12.99 -63.53
N PRO A 503 119.74 12.67 -62.24
CA PRO A 503 119.55 11.37 -61.53
C PRO A 503 119.00 11.50 -60.04
N LEU A 504 119.20 10.50 -59.15
CA LEU A 504 118.65 10.35 -57.75
C LEU A 504 119.42 11.16 -56.63
N GLU A 505 119.36 10.99 -55.28
CA GLU A 505 118.99 9.87 -54.36
C GLU A 505 118.42 10.29 -52.94
N ARG A 506 118.90 9.74 -51.78
CA ARG A 506 118.23 9.68 -50.41
C ARG A 506 119.27 9.86 -49.23
N GLU A 507 119.06 9.81 -47.88
CA GLU A 507 117.95 9.54 -46.90
C GLU A 507 118.32 9.90 -45.40
N ALA A 508 117.37 9.74 -44.44
CA ALA A 508 117.51 9.34 -42.98
C ALA A 508 117.72 10.32 -41.74
N GLU A 509 116.93 10.05 -40.66
CA GLU A 509 117.13 10.07 -39.17
C GLU A 509 117.25 11.30 -38.16
N ASN A 510 116.39 11.26 -37.10
CA ASN A 510 116.60 11.40 -35.60
C ASN A 510 116.71 12.71 -34.70
N VAL A 511 115.83 12.80 -33.65
CA VAL A 511 116.04 13.09 -32.16
C VAL A 511 116.04 14.53 -31.47
N PHE A 512 114.93 14.86 -30.74
CA PHE A 512 114.73 15.35 -29.31
C PHE A 512 115.09 16.77 -28.68
N VAL A 513 114.40 17.10 -27.53
CA VAL A 513 114.66 18.10 -26.40
C VAL A 513 113.94 19.50 -26.34
N PRO A 514 113.31 19.93 -25.18
CA PRO A 514 112.71 21.29 -24.94
C PRO A 514 113.00 22.02 -23.56
N LYS A 515 112.68 23.34 -23.40
CA LYS A 515 112.47 24.17 -22.13
C LYS A 515 112.36 25.72 -22.42
N PRO A 516 112.14 26.70 -21.47
CA PRO A 516 111.70 26.76 -20.05
C PRO A 516 110.55 27.83 -19.73
N THR A 517 110.59 28.54 -18.58
CA THR A 517 109.48 29.21 -17.80
C THR A 517 109.58 30.75 -17.59
N LEU A 518 108.58 31.43 -16.95
CA LEU A 518 108.68 32.27 -15.70
C LEU A 518 107.32 32.97 -15.25
N PHE A 519 107.36 33.75 -14.14
CA PHE A 519 106.28 34.25 -13.21
C PHE A 519 105.44 35.50 -13.70
N THR A 520 104.52 36.22 -12.97
CA THR A 520 104.21 36.42 -11.51
C THR A 520 102.80 37.05 -11.21
N ASN A 521 102.35 36.97 -9.93
CA ASN A 521 101.59 37.96 -9.10
C ASN A 521 100.03 38.13 -9.03
N GLU A 522 99.62 38.51 -7.79
CA GLU A 522 98.43 39.26 -7.29
C GLU A 522 97.04 38.60 -7.04
N ALA A 523 96.21 39.28 -6.22
CA ALA A 523 95.13 38.74 -5.35
C ALA A 523 94.20 39.87 -4.80
N PRO A 524 93.13 39.63 -3.99
CA PRO A 524 92.26 38.45 -3.86
C PRO A 524 90.74 38.74 -4.20
N PRO A 525 89.71 38.89 -3.31
CA PRO A 525 88.30 38.53 -3.62
C PRO A 525 87.31 39.71 -3.35
N PRO A 526 86.04 39.63 -2.84
CA PRO A 526 85.03 38.54 -2.69
C PRO A 526 83.55 38.91 -3.09
N TRP A 527 82.58 38.06 -2.67
CA TRP A 527 81.17 38.26 -2.22
C TRP A 527 80.01 38.91 -3.07
N SER A 528 78.95 38.08 -3.24
CA SER A 528 77.50 38.39 -3.06
C SER A 528 76.62 39.11 -4.11
N LYS A 529 75.46 38.50 -4.42
CA LYS A 529 74.05 38.92 -4.08
C LYS A 529 73.08 37.92 -4.76
N LYS A 530 71.99 37.36 -4.19
CA LYS A 530 71.00 37.70 -3.12
C LYS A 530 69.70 38.27 -3.70
N GLU A 531 68.58 37.58 -3.40
CA GLU A 531 67.15 37.96 -3.66
C GLU A 531 66.68 37.92 -5.15
N LYS A 532 65.38 37.76 -5.49
CA LYS A 532 64.13 37.91 -4.70
C LYS A 532 62.90 37.12 -5.27
N GLN A 533 62.19 36.40 -4.38
CA GLN A 533 60.72 36.34 -4.21
C GLN A 533 59.69 35.90 -5.31
N LYS A 534 58.51 35.47 -4.78
CA LYS A 534 57.12 35.51 -5.33
C LYS A 534 56.74 34.45 -6.39
N LYS A 535 55.49 33.93 -6.40
CA LYS A 535 54.41 33.86 -5.38
C LYS A 535 53.34 32.82 -5.80
N THR A 536 52.61 32.27 -4.83
CA THR A 536 51.23 31.70 -4.93
C THR A 536 50.68 31.29 -6.30
N GLN A 537 50.37 30.00 -6.44
CA GLN A 537 49.01 29.53 -6.13
C GLN A 537 49.07 28.34 -5.17
#